data_AF-A0A4V2NVM8-F1
#
_entry.id   AF-A0A4V2NVM8-F1
#
_cell.length_a   1.000
_cell.length_b   1.000
_cell.length_c   1.000
_cell.angle_alpha   90.00
_cell.angle_beta   90.00
_cell.angle_gamma   90.00
#
_symmetry.space_group_name_H-M   'P 1'
#
loop_
_entity.id
_entity.type
_entity.pdbx_description
1 polymer ?
#
loop_
_entity_poly.entity_id
_entity_poly.type
_entity_poly.pdbx_seq_one_letter_code
_entity_poly.pdbx_strand_id
1 'polypeptide(L)'
;MNPNETSNSGGCPFHSGAGATPAATGERAAVHYHDYLQLDKILGAQALESDKEGETAHDEMLFIVIHQTYELWFKQLHWEADSLVEIMAKPALNDNSPELQTIVHRLGRMATILRVLVHQIDILETMTPMDFLDFRDLLRPASGFQSWQFKLLEAKLGLKFEHRHGQEYYTAFLRPEHVDLIKKAEGSHSFLQLVNTWLERIPVFDQPELWKEYEARYGAPDFWEAYKKEYAGSLAEAEKNNLDFFNEVFGRAESSEYTLSARANRAALFIMLYRGYPLLQLPFQLLNGLLEIDEQLSTWRHRHMNMVHRMIGTRVGTGGSTGKDYLKAAADKHYIFKEIAQLTSFLMERRRLPQLPREVERRLGFMA
;
A
#
# COMPACT_ATOMS: atom_id res chain seq x y z
N MET A 1 46.91 -2.31 -2.94
CA MET A 1 45.66 -2.31 -3.70
C MET A 1 44.82 -3.48 -3.21
N ASN A 2 43.80 -3.21 -2.42
CA ASN A 2 42.82 -4.22 -1.97
C ASN A 2 41.49 -3.90 -2.67
N PRO A 3 40.93 -4.81 -3.47
CA PRO A 3 39.62 -4.65 -4.07
C PRO A 3 38.58 -5.35 -3.21
N ASN A 4 37.86 -4.60 -2.38
CA ASN A 4 36.59 -5.03 -1.78
C ASN A 4 35.88 -3.82 -1.18
N GLU A 5 35.34 -2.96 -2.05
CA GLU A 5 34.24 -2.07 -1.71
C GLU A 5 33.00 -2.59 -2.44
N THR A 6 32.22 -3.41 -1.75
CA THR A 6 30.86 -3.74 -2.18
C THR A 6 29.95 -2.55 -1.87
N SER A 7 29.27 -2.10 -2.91
CA SER A 7 28.27 -1.04 -2.93
C SER A 7 27.26 -1.13 -1.78
N ASN A 8 27.11 -0.03 -1.05
CA ASN A 8 26.16 0.17 0.03
C ASN A 8 24.72 0.13 -0.50
N SER A 9 24.04 -1.01 -0.34
CA SER A 9 22.62 -1.17 -0.70
C SER A 9 21.71 -0.56 0.37
N GLY A 10 20.93 0.46 0.01
CA GLY A 10 19.53 0.59 0.43
C GLY A 10 19.18 0.70 1.93
N GLY A 11 20.03 1.22 2.80
CA GLY A 11 19.69 1.34 4.24
C GLY A 11 18.40 2.14 4.53
N CYS A 12 17.54 1.58 5.40
CA CYS A 12 16.33 2.20 5.97
C CYS A 12 16.69 3.41 6.84
N PRO A 13 16.05 4.59 6.68
CA PRO A 13 16.37 5.80 7.44
C PRO A 13 16.06 5.70 8.94
N PHE A 14 15.27 4.71 9.35
CA PHE A 14 14.96 4.43 10.75
C PHE A 14 15.94 3.45 11.40
N HIS A 15 16.92 2.96 10.66
CA HIS A 15 17.91 2.02 11.15
C HIS A 15 19.26 2.72 11.37
N SER A 16 19.39 3.42 12.49
CA SER A 16 20.68 3.82 13.06
C SER A 16 21.04 2.87 14.19
N GLY A 17 21.58 1.69 13.83
CA GLY A 17 22.12 0.75 14.81
C GLY A 17 23.42 1.29 15.42
N ALA A 18 23.33 1.96 16.57
CA ALA A 18 24.50 2.14 17.42
C ALA A 18 24.91 0.77 17.98
N GLY A 19 26.00 0.22 17.47
CA GLY A 19 26.55 -1.05 17.93
C GLY A 19 26.99 -0.95 19.39
N ALA A 20 26.19 -1.49 20.29
CA ALA A 20 26.60 -1.74 21.67
C ALA A 20 27.39 -3.06 21.70
N THR A 21 28.67 -2.97 22.06
CA THR A 21 29.54 -4.11 22.34
C THR A 21 28.91 -4.99 23.43
N PRO A 22 28.79 -6.32 23.26
CA PRO A 22 28.17 -7.15 24.28
C PRO A 22 29.08 -7.21 25.52
N ALA A 23 28.53 -6.82 26.67
CA ALA A 23 29.20 -6.98 27.96
C ALA A 23 29.35 -8.47 28.28
N ALA A 24 30.59 -8.88 28.55
CA ALA A 24 30.97 -10.25 28.86
C ALA A 24 30.61 -10.63 30.30
N THR A 25 29.33 -10.74 30.64
CA THR A 25 28.83 -11.41 31.85
C THR A 25 27.36 -11.80 31.63
N GLY A 26 27.02 -13.08 31.81
CA GLY A 26 25.75 -13.70 31.42
C GLY A 26 24.49 -13.31 32.20
N GLU A 27 24.43 -12.13 32.83
CA GLU A 27 23.20 -11.59 33.40
C GLU A 27 22.70 -10.43 32.54
N ARG A 28 21.56 -10.65 31.87
CA ARG A 28 20.90 -9.61 31.09
C ARG A 28 20.38 -8.54 32.05
N ALA A 29 20.87 -7.31 31.95
CA ALA A 29 20.40 -6.19 32.76
C ALA A 29 18.87 -6.07 32.70
N ALA A 30 18.24 -5.79 33.85
CA ALA A 30 16.79 -5.62 33.93
C ALA A 30 16.35 -4.46 33.02
N VAL A 31 15.36 -4.72 32.17
CA VAL A 31 14.81 -3.73 31.25
C VAL A 31 13.59 -3.09 31.92
N HIS A 32 13.68 -1.81 32.26
CA HIS A 32 12.57 -1.06 32.84
C HIS A 32 11.69 -0.44 31.75
N TYR A 33 10.37 -0.40 31.97
CA TYR A 33 9.36 0.06 31.00
C TYR A 33 9.63 1.49 30.51
N HIS A 34 9.93 2.40 31.43
CA HIS A 34 10.19 3.82 31.14
C HIS A 34 11.38 4.00 30.20
N ASP A 35 12.49 3.32 30.51
CA ASP A 35 13.73 3.39 29.72
C ASP A 35 13.58 2.69 28.37
N TYR A 36 12.91 1.53 28.35
CA TYR A 36 12.68 0.75 27.14
C TYR A 36 11.89 1.54 26.09
N LEU A 37 10.81 2.20 26.51
CA LEU A 37 9.98 3.02 25.63
C LEU A 37 10.50 4.44 25.44
N GLN A 38 11.55 4.84 26.16
CA GLN A 38 12.12 6.18 26.16
C GLN A 38 11.06 7.25 26.45
N LEU A 39 10.27 7.05 27.52
CA LEU A 39 9.11 7.89 27.80
C LEU A 39 9.46 9.35 28.04
N ASP A 40 10.66 9.67 28.53
CA ASP A 40 11.10 11.07 28.66
C ASP A 40 11.14 11.81 27.31
N LYS A 41 11.43 11.08 26.21
CA LYS A 41 11.39 11.66 24.86
C LYS A 41 9.97 11.75 24.34
N ILE A 42 9.17 10.70 24.51
CA ILE A 42 7.80 10.64 23.98
C ILE A 42 6.91 11.65 24.71
N LEU A 43 6.93 11.66 26.04
CA LEU A 43 6.10 12.51 26.90
C LEU A 43 6.70 13.91 27.13
N GLY A 44 7.89 14.18 26.59
CA GLY A 44 8.54 15.49 26.61
C GLY A 44 8.44 16.25 25.28
N ALA A 45 7.69 15.74 24.30
CA ALA A 45 7.64 16.28 22.93
C ALA A 45 6.42 17.18 22.65
N GLN A 46 5.59 17.49 23.65
CA GLN A 46 4.36 18.25 23.48
C GLN A 46 4.57 19.72 23.84
N ALA A 47 5.06 20.52 22.89
CA ALA A 47 5.24 21.96 23.05
C ALA A 47 4.18 22.72 22.25
N LEU A 48 3.32 23.47 22.93
CA LEU A 48 2.23 24.25 22.32
C LEU A 48 2.80 25.57 21.78
N GLU A 49 2.36 25.99 20.59
CA GLU A 49 2.66 27.32 20.05
C GLU A 49 1.84 28.39 20.80
N SER A 50 0.62 28.09 21.26
CA SER A 50 -0.17 29.04 22.06
C SER A 50 0.54 29.47 23.34
N ASP A 51 1.18 28.52 24.04
CA ASP A 51 1.92 28.80 25.28
C ASP A 51 3.11 29.76 25.04
N LYS A 52 3.74 29.69 23.86
CA LYS A 52 4.87 30.58 23.51
C LYS A 52 4.40 32.01 23.26
N GLU A 53 3.20 32.18 22.73
CA GLU A 53 2.58 33.47 22.46
C GLU A 53 1.76 33.98 23.66
N GLY A 54 1.64 33.19 24.73
CA GLY A 54 0.84 33.55 25.91
C GLY A 54 -0.68 33.46 25.70
N GLU A 55 -1.10 32.75 24.66
CA GLU A 55 -2.50 32.53 24.30
C GLU A 55 -3.04 31.25 24.95
N THR A 56 -4.34 31.24 25.30
CA THR A 56 -4.97 30.05 25.91
C THR A 56 -5.66 29.22 24.83
N ALA A 57 -5.11 28.04 24.52
CA ALA A 57 -5.73 27.08 23.60
C ALA A 57 -5.59 25.64 24.11
N HIS A 58 -6.54 25.19 24.93
CA HIS A 58 -6.48 23.86 25.56
C HIS A 58 -6.38 22.71 24.55
N ASP A 59 -7.17 22.78 23.47
CA ASP A 59 -7.27 21.72 22.47
C ASP A 59 -6.05 21.62 21.55
N GLU A 60 -5.09 22.55 21.62
CA GLU A 60 -3.81 22.43 20.91
C GLU A 60 -3.03 21.19 21.38
N MET A 61 -3.11 20.83 22.68
CA MET A 61 -2.50 19.60 23.19
C MET A 61 -3.07 18.35 22.49
N LEU A 62 -4.40 18.28 22.33
CA LEU A 62 -5.07 17.19 21.60
C LEU A 62 -4.58 17.17 20.14
N PHE A 63 -4.50 18.33 19.51
CA PHE A 63 -4.01 18.47 18.14
C PHE A 63 -2.58 17.94 18.00
N ILE A 64 -1.68 18.23 18.95
CA ILE A 64 -0.30 17.71 18.94
C ILE A 64 -0.29 16.20 19.12
N VAL A 65 -0.95 15.69 20.18
CA VAL A 65 -0.91 14.26 20.53
C VAL A 65 -1.47 13.41 19.40
N ILE A 66 -2.59 13.81 18.79
CA ILE A 66 -3.17 13.01 17.70
C ILE A 66 -2.22 12.91 16.50
N HIS A 67 -1.59 14.02 16.09
CA HIS A 67 -0.62 14.02 14.98
C HIS A 67 0.64 13.22 15.31
N GLN A 68 1.14 13.30 16.55
CA GLN A 68 2.26 12.48 17.00
C GLN A 68 1.93 10.98 16.95
N THR A 69 0.72 10.58 17.34
CA THR A 69 0.31 9.17 17.24
C THR A 69 0.18 8.70 15.80
N TYR A 70 -0.31 9.54 14.86
CA TYR A 70 -0.28 9.24 13.42
C TYR A 70 1.15 8.99 12.94
N GLU A 71 2.09 9.88 13.29
CA GLU A 71 3.49 9.75 12.84
C GLU A 71 4.21 8.53 13.45
N LEU A 72 3.85 8.10 14.66
CA LEU A 72 4.31 6.83 15.25
C LEU A 72 3.77 5.62 14.48
N TRP A 73 2.49 5.63 14.12
CA TRP A 73 1.90 4.57 13.31
C TRP A 73 2.44 4.55 11.88
N PHE A 74 2.69 5.71 11.26
CA PHE A 74 3.36 5.78 9.97
C PHE A 74 4.76 5.15 10.03
N LYS A 75 5.52 5.40 11.10
CA LYS A 75 6.81 4.73 11.32
C LYS A 75 6.65 3.21 11.42
N GLN A 76 5.62 2.71 12.10
CA GLN A 76 5.33 1.26 12.15
C GLN A 76 4.96 0.72 10.77
N LEU A 77 4.13 1.43 10.00
CA LEU A 77 3.75 1.05 8.64
C LEU A 77 4.98 0.99 7.72
N HIS A 78 5.93 1.92 7.86
CA HIS A 78 7.22 1.87 7.18
C HIS A 78 8.03 0.64 7.54
N TRP A 79 8.05 0.28 8.83
CA TRP A 79 8.75 -0.92 9.30
C TRP A 79 8.19 -2.21 8.67
N GLU A 80 6.85 -2.30 8.58
CA GLU A 80 6.21 -3.43 7.89
C GLU A 80 6.53 -3.39 6.39
N ALA A 81 6.34 -2.24 5.72
CA ALA A 81 6.54 -2.07 4.29
C ALA A 81 7.98 -2.39 3.85
N ASP A 82 8.98 -1.96 4.62
CA ASP A 82 10.39 -2.27 4.35
C ASP A 82 10.64 -3.77 4.40
N SER A 83 10.04 -4.46 5.37
CA SER A 83 10.21 -5.90 5.47
C SER A 83 9.40 -6.68 4.42
N LEU A 84 8.28 -6.14 3.93
CA LEU A 84 7.57 -6.68 2.78
C LEU A 84 8.41 -6.59 1.50
N VAL A 85 9.00 -5.42 1.24
CA VAL A 85 9.90 -5.16 0.12
C VAL A 85 11.13 -6.07 0.18
N GLU A 86 11.75 -6.20 1.35
CA GLU A 86 12.91 -7.08 1.55
C GLU A 86 12.60 -8.54 1.23
N ILE A 87 11.46 -9.06 1.71
CA ILE A 87 11.06 -10.45 1.43
C ILE A 87 10.72 -10.62 -0.06
N MET A 88 10.06 -9.63 -0.69
CA MET A 88 9.68 -9.72 -2.12
C MET A 88 10.80 -9.46 -3.11
N ALA A 89 11.87 -8.80 -2.70
CA ALA A 89 13.07 -8.62 -3.51
C ALA A 89 13.93 -9.89 -3.61
N LYS A 90 13.62 -10.96 -2.86
CA LYS A 90 14.39 -12.21 -2.94
C LYS A 90 14.25 -12.86 -4.32
N PRO A 91 15.34 -13.43 -4.90
CA PRO A 91 15.32 -14.04 -6.23
C PRO A 91 14.31 -15.19 -6.40
N ALA A 92 14.04 -15.91 -5.31
CA ALA A 92 13.04 -16.95 -5.26
C ALA A 92 12.22 -16.81 -3.97
N LEU A 93 10.90 -16.86 -4.14
CA LEU A 93 9.95 -16.95 -3.03
C LEU A 93 9.00 -18.11 -3.33
N ASN A 94 8.98 -19.11 -2.46
CA ASN A 94 8.05 -20.23 -2.57
C ASN A 94 6.65 -19.78 -2.10
N ASP A 95 5.62 -20.05 -2.91
CA ASP A 95 4.24 -19.61 -2.65
C ASP A 95 3.53 -20.40 -1.54
N ASN A 96 4.19 -21.43 -1.00
CA ASN A 96 3.74 -22.18 0.18
C ASN A 96 4.80 -22.11 1.31
N SER A 97 5.44 -20.95 1.47
CA SER A 97 6.51 -20.74 2.45
C SER A 97 6.08 -19.90 3.65
N PRO A 98 6.78 -20.05 4.81
CA PRO A 98 6.63 -19.14 5.94
C PRO A 98 6.85 -17.66 5.58
N GLU A 99 7.66 -17.37 4.56
CA GLU A 99 7.91 -16.03 4.07
C GLU A 99 6.67 -15.39 3.42
N LEU A 100 5.94 -16.12 2.56
CA LEU A 100 4.69 -15.60 1.99
C LEU A 100 3.61 -15.44 3.08
N GLN A 101 3.54 -16.37 4.02
CA GLN A 101 2.67 -16.24 5.19
C GLN A 101 3.01 -14.99 6.02
N THR A 102 4.30 -14.69 6.18
CA THR A 102 4.77 -13.48 6.87
C THR A 102 4.29 -12.21 6.14
N ILE A 103 4.33 -12.19 4.81
CA ILE A 103 3.82 -11.07 4.02
C ILE A 103 2.33 -10.88 4.24
N VAL A 104 1.54 -11.94 4.10
CA VAL A 104 0.08 -11.89 4.32
C VAL A 104 -0.22 -11.39 5.73
N HIS A 105 0.48 -11.91 6.75
CA HIS A 105 0.31 -11.49 8.13
C HIS A 105 0.62 -10.00 8.34
N ARG A 106 1.72 -9.51 7.76
CA ARG A 106 2.13 -8.11 7.89
C ARG A 106 1.25 -7.15 7.10
N LEU A 107 0.76 -7.55 5.92
CA LEU A 107 -0.28 -6.81 5.20
C LEU A 107 -1.55 -6.68 6.05
N GLY A 108 -2.00 -7.78 6.69
CA GLY A 108 -3.12 -7.74 7.63
C GLY A 108 -2.89 -6.83 8.83
N ARG A 109 -1.64 -6.77 9.34
CA ARG A 109 -1.26 -5.83 10.39
C ARG A 109 -1.31 -4.38 9.90
N MET A 110 -0.78 -4.09 8.71
CA MET A 110 -0.84 -2.76 8.10
C MET A 110 -2.31 -2.31 7.94
N ALA A 111 -3.18 -3.16 7.40
CA ALA A 111 -4.61 -2.88 7.29
C ALA A 111 -5.26 -2.61 8.67
N THR A 112 -4.88 -3.36 9.70
CA THR A 112 -5.34 -3.13 11.07
C THR A 112 -4.91 -1.79 11.63
N ILE A 113 -3.64 -1.41 11.41
CA ILE A 113 -3.12 -0.09 11.82
C ILE A 113 -3.88 1.01 11.07
N LEU A 114 -4.08 0.87 9.76
CA LEU A 114 -4.83 1.86 8.96
C LEU A 114 -6.28 2.02 9.44
N ARG A 115 -6.96 0.95 9.89
CA ARG A 115 -8.28 1.07 10.56
C ARG A 115 -8.22 1.91 11.83
N VAL A 116 -7.17 1.74 12.65
CA VAL A 116 -6.95 2.60 13.83
C VAL A 116 -6.79 4.06 13.39
N LEU A 117 -6.00 4.32 12.33
CA LEU A 117 -5.83 5.68 11.79
C LEU A 117 -7.17 6.29 11.33
N VAL A 118 -8.04 5.50 10.72
CA VAL A 118 -9.39 5.96 10.34
C VAL A 118 -10.19 6.35 11.57
N HIS A 119 -10.22 5.50 12.61
CA HIS A 119 -10.98 5.77 13.84
C HIS A 119 -10.38 6.89 14.70
N GLN A 120 -9.07 7.15 14.61
CA GLN A 120 -8.42 8.24 15.32
C GLN A 120 -8.98 9.62 14.95
N ILE A 121 -9.58 9.76 13.76
CA ILE A 121 -10.28 10.98 13.35
C ILE A 121 -11.43 11.32 14.31
N ASP A 122 -12.12 10.31 14.87
CA ASP A 122 -13.24 10.52 15.79
C ASP A 122 -12.80 11.25 17.06
N ILE A 123 -11.55 11.05 17.51
CA ILE A 123 -10.97 11.75 18.65
C ILE A 123 -10.75 13.23 18.30
N LEU A 124 -10.22 13.53 17.11
CA LEU A 124 -10.00 14.91 16.70
C LEU A 124 -11.32 15.65 16.42
N GLU A 125 -12.38 14.94 16.03
CA GLU A 125 -13.73 15.48 15.85
C GLU A 125 -14.44 15.89 17.15
N THR A 126 -13.84 15.62 18.33
CA THR A 126 -14.34 16.16 19.61
C THR A 126 -13.97 17.62 19.83
N MET A 127 -12.91 18.11 19.17
CA MET A 127 -12.52 19.52 19.18
C MET A 127 -13.54 20.33 18.37
N THR A 128 -13.98 21.48 18.88
CA THR A 128 -14.91 22.33 18.12
C THR A 128 -14.17 23.22 17.12
N PRO A 129 -14.83 23.67 16.04
CA PRO A 129 -14.21 24.64 15.14
C PRO A 129 -13.82 25.95 15.81
N MET A 130 -14.49 26.37 16.89
CA MET A 130 -14.12 27.58 17.63
C MET A 130 -12.82 27.36 18.40
N ASP A 131 -12.70 26.26 19.14
CA ASP A 131 -11.48 25.92 19.89
C ASP A 131 -10.29 25.75 18.93
N PHE A 132 -10.53 25.19 17.73
CA PHE A 132 -9.49 25.12 16.71
C PHE A 132 -9.03 26.52 16.23
N LEU A 133 -9.93 27.49 16.14
CA LEU A 133 -9.59 28.84 15.68
C LEU A 133 -8.71 29.60 16.68
N ASP A 134 -8.76 29.25 17.97
CA ASP A 134 -7.95 29.91 19.00
C ASP A 134 -6.44 29.70 18.78
N PHE A 135 -6.02 28.62 18.11
CA PHE A 135 -4.60 28.35 17.81
C PHE A 135 -4.28 28.14 16.33
N ARG A 136 -5.27 28.04 15.43
CA ARG A 136 -5.05 27.75 13.99
C ARG A 136 -4.04 28.67 13.32
N ASP A 137 -4.08 29.96 13.60
CA ASP A 137 -3.22 30.93 12.91
C ASP A 137 -1.77 30.91 13.42
N LEU A 138 -1.53 30.38 14.63
CA LEU A 138 -0.19 30.13 15.18
C LEU A 138 0.54 29.03 14.42
N LEU A 139 -0.20 28.12 13.79
CA LEU A 139 0.36 27.00 13.04
C LEU A 139 0.90 27.38 11.66
N ARG A 140 0.64 28.58 11.13
CA ARG A 140 1.07 28.92 9.77
C ARG A 140 2.59 29.06 9.68
N PRO A 141 3.26 28.54 8.63
CA PRO A 141 2.70 27.89 7.42
C PRO A 141 2.58 26.36 7.51
N ALA A 142 2.68 25.77 8.71
CA ALA A 142 2.66 24.33 8.90
C ALA A 142 1.34 23.70 8.45
N SER A 143 1.44 22.51 7.85
CA SER A 143 0.28 21.74 7.40
C SER A 143 0.60 20.26 7.19
N GLY A 144 -0.43 19.44 7.04
CA GLY A 144 -0.30 18.02 6.69
C GLY A 144 0.44 17.76 5.36
N PHE A 145 0.58 18.77 4.48
CA PHE A 145 1.46 18.66 3.31
C PHE A 145 2.92 18.41 3.67
N GLN A 146 3.31 18.70 4.91
CA GLN A 146 4.66 18.48 5.42
C GLN A 146 4.88 17.10 6.04
N SER A 147 3.84 16.26 6.12
CA SER A 147 3.99 14.85 6.54
C SER A 147 4.71 14.06 5.45
N TRP A 148 6.02 13.96 5.60
CA TRP A 148 6.89 13.23 4.67
C TRP A 148 6.72 11.72 4.79
N GLN A 149 6.44 11.18 5.99
CA GLN A 149 6.25 9.74 6.18
C GLN A 149 5.06 9.22 5.38
N PHE A 150 3.97 9.98 5.33
CA PHE A 150 2.79 9.61 4.55
C PHE A 150 3.12 9.50 3.04
N LYS A 151 3.79 10.52 2.49
CA LYS A 151 4.21 10.56 1.08
C LYS A 151 5.20 9.45 0.74
N LEU A 152 6.16 9.22 1.63
CA LEU A 152 7.14 8.13 1.49
C LEU A 152 6.44 6.76 1.50
N LEU A 153 5.42 6.55 2.33
CA LEU A 153 4.71 5.28 2.40
C LEU A 153 3.99 5.00 1.07
N GLU A 154 3.28 5.99 0.54
CA GLU A 154 2.64 5.90 -0.76
C GLU A 154 3.65 5.56 -1.88
N ALA A 155 4.80 6.25 -1.90
CA ALA A 155 5.86 6.01 -2.89
C ALA A 155 6.43 4.59 -2.78
N LYS A 156 6.72 4.11 -1.57
CA LYS A 156 7.23 2.74 -1.32
C LYS A 156 6.23 1.67 -1.76
N LEU A 157 4.93 1.88 -1.52
CA LEU A 157 3.90 0.92 -1.92
C LEU A 157 3.69 0.90 -3.44
N GLY A 158 3.86 2.04 -4.12
CA GLY A 158 3.87 2.11 -5.59
C GLY A 158 3.10 3.27 -6.23
N LEU A 159 2.69 4.28 -5.47
CA LEU A 159 1.98 5.44 -6.04
C LEU A 159 2.97 6.35 -6.79
N LYS A 160 2.99 6.20 -8.11
CA LYS A 160 3.84 7.00 -9.01
C LYS A 160 3.45 8.48 -9.01
N PHE A 161 4.42 9.35 -9.28
CA PHE A 161 4.24 10.80 -9.28
C PHE A 161 3.18 11.26 -10.28
N GLU A 162 3.19 10.71 -11.49
CA GLU A 162 2.24 11.00 -12.58
C GLU A 162 0.78 10.70 -12.20
N HIS A 163 0.56 9.77 -11.27
CA HIS A 163 -0.79 9.40 -10.79
C HIS A 163 -1.28 10.27 -9.63
N ARG A 164 -0.47 11.21 -9.13
CA ARG A 164 -0.85 12.08 -8.02
C ARG A 164 -1.66 13.28 -8.49
N HIS A 165 -2.72 13.61 -7.76
CA HIS A 165 -3.36 14.93 -7.83
C HIS A 165 -2.55 16.01 -7.09
N GLY A 166 -2.51 17.24 -7.64
CA GLY A 166 -1.75 18.38 -7.11
C GLY A 166 -0.26 18.10 -6.97
N GLN A 167 0.35 17.70 -8.07
CA GLN A 167 1.77 17.35 -8.19
C GLN A 167 2.68 18.49 -7.70
N GLU A 168 2.28 19.74 -7.95
CA GLU A 168 2.93 20.96 -7.49
C GLU A 168 3.07 21.04 -5.96
N TYR A 169 2.20 20.38 -5.20
CA TYR A 169 2.24 20.36 -3.73
C TYR A 169 2.94 19.12 -3.17
N TYR A 170 3.33 18.17 -4.01
CA TYR A 170 3.80 16.87 -3.54
C TYR A 170 5.07 16.97 -2.70
N THR A 171 6.09 17.68 -3.14
CA THR A 171 7.35 17.87 -2.40
C THR A 171 7.65 19.32 -2.04
N ALA A 172 6.83 20.28 -2.48
CA ALA A 172 7.15 21.71 -2.41
C ALA A 172 7.35 22.25 -0.98
N PHE A 173 6.69 21.66 0.01
CA PHE A 173 6.74 22.12 1.41
C PHE A 173 7.64 21.25 2.30
N LEU A 174 8.33 20.25 1.73
CA LEU A 174 9.19 19.34 2.47
C LEU A 174 10.60 19.90 2.59
N ARG A 175 11.28 19.54 3.67
CA ARG A 175 12.71 19.80 3.83
C ARG A 175 13.52 18.96 2.83
N PRO A 176 14.67 19.44 2.32
CA PRO A 176 15.44 18.75 1.29
C PRO A 176 15.76 17.29 1.63
N GLU A 177 16.12 17.00 2.88
CA GLU A 177 16.45 15.64 3.33
C GLU A 177 15.26 14.68 3.25
N HIS A 178 14.02 15.17 3.43
CA HIS A 178 12.82 14.35 3.27
C HIS A 178 12.49 14.13 1.79
N VAL A 179 12.74 15.13 0.94
CA VAL A 179 12.59 15.00 -0.52
C VAL A 179 13.55 13.94 -1.05
N ASP A 180 14.80 13.93 -0.57
CA ASP A 180 15.79 12.93 -0.98
C ASP A 180 15.37 11.51 -0.58
N LEU A 181 14.78 11.33 0.60
CA LEU A 181 14.22 10.04 1.02
C LEU A 181 13.10 9.56 0.08
N ILE A 182 12.20 10.46 -0.31
CA ILE A 182 11.09 10.14 -1.22
C ILE A 182 11.62 9.80 -2.61
N LYS A 183 12.50 10.62 -3.17
CA LYS A 183 13.12 10.37 -4.49
C LYS A 183 13.90 9.06 -4.51
N LYS A 184 14.61 8.73 -3.42
CA LYS A 184 15.30 7.45 -3.27
C LYS A 184 14.31 6.27 -3.32
N ALA A 185 13.17 6.40 -2.65
CA ALA A 185 12.12 5.37 -2.70
C ALA A 185 11.50 5.25 -4.10
N GLU A 186 11.23 6.37 -4.78
CA GLU A 186 10.69 6.40 -6.15
C GLU A 186 11.66 5.82 -7.18
N GLY A 187 12.98 5.96 -6.97
CA GLY A 187 14.01 5.34 -7.81
C GLY A 187 14.30 3.87 -7.48
N SER A 188 13.73 3.33 -6.41
CA SER A 188 13.87 1.93 -6.01
C SER A 188 12.67 1.10 -6.50
N HIS A 189 12.78 -0.23 -6.46
CA HIS A 189 11.61 -1.08 -6.73
C HIS A 189 10.56 -0.92 -5.64
N SER A 190 9.39 -0.39 -6.01
CA SER A 190 8.22 -0.33 -5.14
C SER A 190 7.67 -1.72 -4.84
N PHE A 191 6.88 -1.83 -3.77
CA PHE A 191 6.22 -3.09 -3.43
C PHE A 191 5.32 -3.61 -4.57
N LEU A 192 4.57 -2.73 -5.24
CA LEU A 192 3.75 -3.11 -6.39
C LEU A 192 4.59 -3.67 -7.55
N GLN A 193 5.76 -3.10 -7.86
CA GLN A 193 6.65 -3.62 -8.90
C GLN A 193 7.25 -4.98 -8.52
N LEU A 194 7.53 -5.21 -7.24
CA LEU A 194 7.97 -6.52 -6.75
C LEU A 194 6.83 -7.55 -6.83
N VAL A 195 5.60 -7.17 -6.50
CA VAL A 195 4.41 -8.02 -6.69
C VAL A 195 4.20 -8.32 -8.18
N ASN A 196 4.41 -7.37 -9.09
CA ASN A 196 4.39 -7.62 -10.53
C ASN A 196 5.36 -8.74 -10.90
N THR A 197 6.62 -8.58 -10.51
CA THR A 197 7.69 -9.57 -10.79
C THR A 197 7.35 -10.93 -10.18
N TRP A 198 6.76 -10.95 -8.99
CA TRP A 198 6.29 -12.16 -8.30
C TRP A 198 5.12 -12.85 -9.03
N LEU A 199 4.19 -12.09 -9.61
CA LEU A 199 3.06 -12.63 -10.38
C LEU A 199 3.50 -13.21 -11.73
N GLU A 200 4.48 -12.60 -12.40
CA GLU A 200 5.01 -13.05 -13.70
C GLU A 200 5.65 -14.44 -13.64
N ARG A 201 5.98 -14.94 -12.45
CA ARG A 201 6.61 -16.24 -12.22
C ARG A 201 5.70 -17.42 -12.50
N ILE A 202 4.37 -17.22 -12.46
CA ILE A 202 3.40 -18.31 -12.53
C ILE A 202 3.59 -19.06 -13.87
N PRO A 203 4.07 -20.32 -13.86
CA PRO A 203 4.58 -20.98 -15.06
C PRO A 203 3.48 -21.67 -15.88
N VAL A 204 2.24 -21.68 -15.39
CA VAL A 204 1.14 -22.45 -15.99
C VAL A 204 0.78 -21.96 -17.39
N PHE A 205 1.05 -20.70 -17.71
CA PHE A 205 0.76 -20.12 -19.02
C PHE A 205 1.86 -20.36 -20.08
N ASP A 206 3.06 -20.77 -19.67
CA ASP A 206 4.20 -21.01 -20.58
C ASP A 206 4.36 -22.48 -20.98
N GLN A 207 3.36 -23.30 -20.65
CA GLN A 207 3.37 -24.74 -20.83
C GLN A 207 2.19 -25.16 -21.73
N PRO A 208 2.28 -24.96 -23.06
CA PRO A 208 1.20 -25.28 -24.00
C PRO A 208 0.72 -26.73 -23.90
N GLU A 209 1.60 -27.64 -23.50
CA GLU A 209 1.30 -29.04 -23.27
C GLU A 209 0.23 -29.29 -22.20
N LEU A 210 0.10 -28.40 -21.20
CA LEU A 210 -0.94 -28.49 -20.18
C LEU A 210 -2.33 -28.23 -20.77
N TRP A 211 -2.43 -27.47 -21.86
CA TRP A 211 -3.68 -26.94 -22.39
C TRP A 211 -4.14 -27.62 -23.69
N LYS A 212 -3.48 -28.68 -24.15
CA LYS A 212 -3.81 -29.38 -25.42
C LYS A 212 -5.27 -29.82 -25.53
N GLU A 213 -5.90 -30.15 -24.40
CA GLU A 213 -7.30 -30.59 -24.35
C GLU A 213 -8.30 -29.44 -24.51
N TYR A 214 -7.87 -28.18 -24.39
CA TYR A 214 -8.74 -27.01 -24.47
C TYR A 214 -9.30 -26.79 -25.88
N GLU A 215 -8.55 -27.14 -26.93
CA GLU A 215 -9.05 -27.03 -28.30
C GLU A 215 -10.28 -27.93 -28.49
N ALA A 216 -10.18 -29.19 -28.04
CA ALA A 216 -11.28 -30.15 -28.13
C ALA A 216 -12.47 -29.79 -27.22
N ARG A 217 -12.21 -29.19 -26.05
CA ARG A 217 -13.21 -28.96 -25.00
C ARG A 217 -13.92 -27.61 -25.09
N TYR A 218 -13.17 -26.57 -25.42
CA TYR A 218 -13.62 -25.17 -25.45
C TYR A 218 -13.55 -24.55 -26.84
N GLY A 219 -12.91 -25.21 -27.82
CA GLY A 219 -12.66 -24.64 -29.14
C GLY A 219 -11.72 -23.43 -29.06
N ALA A 220 -10.70 -23.53 -28.21
CA ALA A 220 -9.72 -22.48 -27.96
C ALA A 220 -8.32 -23.10 -27.73
N PRO A 221 -7.26 -22.44 -28.20
CA PRO A 221 -5.91 -23.01 -28.20
C PRO A 221 -5.25 -23.08 -26.82
N ASP A 222 -5.70 -22.26 -25.87
CA ASP A 222 -5.14 -22.17 -24.53
C ASP A 222 -6.19 -21.77 -23.47
N PHE A 223 -5.73 -21.68 -22.22
CA PHE A 223 -6.55 -21.23 -21.10
C PHE A 223 -7.19 -19.86 -21.32
N TRP A 224 -6.43 -18.92 -21.87
CA TRP A 224 -6.80 -17.51 -21.88
C TRP A 224 -7.86 -17.21 -22.93
N GLU A 225 -7.73 -17.80 -24.12
CA GLU A 225 -8.75 -17.70 -25.17
C GLU A 225 -10.03 -18.45 -24.77
N ALA A 226 -9.91 -19.59 -24.08
CA ALA A 226 -11.08 -20.27 -23.50
C ALA A 226 -11.77 -19.38 -22.45
N TYR A 227 -10.99 -18.79 -21.54
CA TYR A 227 -11.51 -17.89 -20.51
C TYR A 227 -12.20 -16.67 -21.13
N LYS A 228 -11.57 -16.01 -22.10
CA LYS A 228 -12.11 -14.85 -22.81
C LYS A 228 -13.45 -15.18 -23.49
N LYS A 229 -13.56 -16.36 -24.11
CA LYS A 229 -14.80 -16.83 -24.75
C LYS A 229 -15.92 -17.02 -23.74
N GLU A 230 -15.65 -17.71 -22.63
CA GLU A 230 -16.63 -17.91 -21.54
C GLU A 230 -17.03 -16.57 -20.90
N TYR A 231 -16.06 -15.67 -20.72
CA TYR A 231 -16.27 -14.33 -20.18
C TYR A 231 -17.19 -13.51 -21.08
N ALA A 232 -16.88 -13.42 -22.37
CA ALA A 232 -17.72 -12.73 -23.34
C ALA A 232 -19.15 -13.30 -23.37
N GLY A 233 -19.30 -14.61 -23.20
CA GLY A 233 -20.60 -15.27 -23.09
C GLY A 233 -21.34 -15.05 -21.77
N SER A 234 -20.66 -14.60 -20.71
CA SER A 234 -21.26 -14.28 -19.41
C SER A 234 -21.78 -12.84 -19.31
N LEU A 235 -21.29 -11.94 -20.15
CA LEU A 235 -21.64 -10.52 -20.11
C LEU A 235 -23.08 -10.29 -20.59
N ALA A 236 -23.79 -9.40 -19.90
CA ALA A 236 -25.04 -8.86 -20.41
C ALA A 236 -24.79 -7.90 -21.59
N GLU A 237 -25.82 -7.61 -22.40
CA GLU A 237 -25.68 -6.72 -23.56
C GLU A 237 -25.09 -5.35 -23.20
N ALA A 238 -25.49 -4.79 -22.05
CA ALA A 238 -24.99 -3.52 -21.53
C ALA A 238 -23.51 -3.56 -21.11
N GLU A 239 -22.96 -4.76 -20.89
CA GLU A 239 -21.60 -4.95 -20.37
C GLU A 239 -20.63 -5.40 -21.46
N LYS A 240 -21.08 -5.65 -22.70
CA LYS A 240 -20.23 -6.15 -23.78
C LYS A 240 -19.01 -5.28 -24.08
N ASN A 241 -19.11 -3.96 -23.89
CA ASN A 241 -17.98 -3.04 -24.05
C ASN A 241 -16.83 -3.35 -23.07
N ASN A 242 -17.08 -4.07 -21.98
CA ASN A 242 -16.04 -4.50 -21.05
C ASN A 242 -15.06 -5.52 -21.68
N LEU A 243 -15.41 -6.11 -22.83
CA LEU A 243 -14.50 -6.95 -23.60
C LEU A 243 -13.34 -6.14 -24.23
N ASP A 244 -13.57 -4.88 -24.59
CA ASP A 244 -12.51 -4.00 -25.10
C ASP A 244 -11.51 -3.71 -23.98
N PHE A 245 -12.01 -3.40 -22.78
CA PHE A 245 -11.18 -3.19 -21.60
C PHE A 245 -10.43 -4.48 -21.19
N PHE A 246 -11.06 -5.64 -21.29
CA PHE A 246 -10.39 -6.92 -21.13
C PHE A 246 -9.20 -7.08 -22.10
N ASN A 247 -9.41 -6.79 -23.39
CA ASN A 247 -8.35 -6.90 -24.39
C ASN A 247 -7.21 -5.90 -24.12
N GLU A 248 -7.52 -4.70 -23.64
CA GLU A 248 -6.50 -3.72 -23.23
C GLU A 248 -5.67 -4.23 -22.04
N VAL A 249 -6.33 -4.72 -20.99
CA VAL A 249 -5.67 -5.14 -19.75
C VAL A 249 -4.77 -6.36 -19.95
N PHE A 250 -5.22 -7.32 -20.76
CA PHE A 250 -4.55 -8.61 -20.89
C PHE A 250 -3.85 -8.83 -22.23
N GLY A 251 -4.09 -8.00 -23.25
CA GLY A 251 -3.51 -8.11 -24.60
C GLY A 251 -2.43 -7.07 -24.92
N ARG A 252 -2.13 -6.16 -23.99
CA ARG A 252 -1.13 -5.08 -24.20
C ARG A 252 0.31 -5.59 -24.34
N ALA A 253 1.10 -4.85 -25.12
CA ALA A 253 2.56 -4.97 -25.16
C ALA A 253 3.21 -4.39 -23.88
N GLU A 254 4.47 -4.75 -23.61
CA GLU A 254 5.17 -4.42 -22.35
C GLU A 254 5.32 -2.90 -22.08
N SER A 255 5.29 -2.04 -23.10
CA SER A 255 5.44 -0.58 -22.96
C SER A 255 4.11 0.15 -22.70
N SER A 256 3.50 -0.08 -21.54
CA SER A 256 2.23 0.56 -21.15
C SER A 256 2.37 1.44 -19.90
N GLU A 257 1.45 2.38 -19.66
CA GLU A 257 1.41 3.23 -18.45
C GLU A 257 1.08 2.43 -17.16
N TYR A 258 0.65 1.17 -17.31
CA TYR A 258 0.35 0.26 -16.20
C TYR A 258 1.61 -0.15 -15.44
N THR A 259 1.44 -0.42 -14.15
CA THR A 259 2.51 -0.92 -13.27
C THR A 259 2.59 -2.43 -13.30
N LEU A 260 1.45 -3.12 -13.37
CA LEU A 260 1.39 -4.55 -13.62
C LEU A 260 1.56 -4.81 -15.13
N SER A 261 2.22 -5.88 -15.51
CA SER A 261 2.25 -6.34 -16.90
C SER A 261 0.98 -7.11 -17.24
N ALA A 262 0.70 -7.30 -18.55
CA ALA A 262 -0.40 -8.17 -18.99
C ALA A 262 -0.28 -9.58 -18.39
N ARG A 263 0.96 -10.08 -18.29
CA ARG A 263 1.28 -11.38 -17.70
C ARG A 263 0.97 -11.43 -16.22
N ALA A 264 1.38 -10.42 -15.45
CA ALA A 264 1.05 -10.32 -14.03
C ALA A 264 -0.47 -10.21 -13.81
N ASN A 265 -1.18 -9.46 -14.64
CA ASN A 265 -2.64 -9.36 -14.58
C ASN A 265 -3.33 -10.69 -14.84
N ARG A 266 -2.90 -11.47 -15.85
CA ARG A 266 -3.43 -12.82 -16.10
C ARG A 266 -3.21 -13.74 -14.89
N ALA A 267 -2.02 -13.68 -14.28
CA ALA A 267 -1.68 -14.44 -13.09
C ALA A 267 -2.51 -14.04 -11.86
N ALA A 268 -2.67 -12.74 -11.60
CA ALA A 268 -3.49 -12.24 -10.51
C ALA A 268 -4.97 -12.62 -10.68
N LEU A 269 -5.53 -12.48 -11.89
CA LEU A 269 -6.89 -12.91 -12.17
C LEU A 269 -7.03 -14.42 -11.99
N PHE A 270 -6.09 -15.22 -12.47
CA PHE A 270 -6.08 -16.67 -12.26
C PHE A 270 -6.10 -17.05 -10.77
N ILE A 271 -5.27 -16.40 -9.95
CA ILE A 271 -5.29 -16.56 -8.49
C ILE A 271 -6.69 -16.25 -7.92
N MET A 272 -7.32 -15.15 -8.34
CA MET A 272 -8.65 -14.74 -7.85
C MET A 272 -9.74 -15.77 -8.21
N LEU A 273 -9.71 -16.30 -9.44
CA LEU A 273 -10.68 -17.26 -9.95
C LEU A 273 -10.55 -18.62 -9.28
N TYR A 274 -9.32 -19.10 -9.10
CA TYR A 274 -9.00 -20.44 -8.61
C TYR A 274 -8.48 -20.47 -7.17
N ARG A 275 -8.73 -19.42 -6.39
CA ARG A 275 -8.35 -19.31 -4.95
C ARG A 275 -8.77 -20.46 -4.03
N GLY A 276 -9.65 -21.35 -4.49
CA GLY A 276 -10.05 -22.55 -3.76
C GLY A 276 -8.93 -23.61 -3.65
N TYR A 277 -7.94 -23.57 -4.55
CA TYR A 277 -6.79 -24.47 -4.47
C TYR A 277 -5.81 -24.06 -3.37
N PRO A 278 -5.32 -25.00 -2.54
CA PRO A 278 -4.41 -24.72 -1.45
C PRO A 278 -3.21 -23.82 -1.79
N LEU A 279 -2.53 -24.08 -2.93
CA LEU A 279 -1.36 -23.29 -3.33
C LEU A 279 -1.70 -21.83 -3.66
N LEU A 280 -2.97 -21.54 -3.98
CA LEU A 280 -3.43 -20.19 -4.34
C LEU A 280 -4.06 -19.43 -3.17
N GLN A 281 -4.20 -20.05 -1.99
CA GLN A 281 -4.81 -19.40 -0.83
C GLN A 281 -3.98 -18.22 -0.31
N LEU A 282 -2.69 -18.41 -0.05
CA LEU A 282 -1.80 -17.34 0.39
C LEU A 282 -1.60 -16.27 -0.69
N PRO A 283 -1.37 -16.61 -1.98
CA PRO A 283 -1.41 -15.65 -3.07
C PRO A 283 -2.68 -14.80 -3.10
N PHE A 284 -3.86 -15.42 -2.94
CA PHE A 284 -5.13 -14.69 -2.92
C PHE A 284 -5.24 -13.78 -1.70
N GLN A 285 -4.82 -14.22 -0.51
CA GLN A 285 -4.82 -13.39 0.70
C GLN A 285 -3.86 -12.20 0.57
N LEU A 286 -2.72 -12.36 -0.11
CA LEU A 286 -1.82 -11.25 -0.43
C LEU A 286 -2.55 -10.22 -1.30
N LEU A 287 -3.15 -10.64 -2.42
CA LEU A 287 -3.90 -9.73 -3.30
C LEU A 287 -5.04 -9.03 -2.56
N ASN A 288 -5.77 -9.75 -1.70
CA ASN A 288 -6.82 -9.15 -0.88
C ASN A 288 -6.28 -8.13 0.13
N GLY A 289 -5.13 -8.42 0.76
CA GLY A 289 -4.48 -7.49 1.68
C GLY A 289 -4.04 -6.18 1.02
N LEU A 290 -3.65 -6.22 -0.26
CA LEU A 290 -3.36 -5.03 -1.06
C LEU A 290 -4.61 -4.15 -1.24
N LEU A 291 -5.74 -4.77 -1.61
CA LEU A 291 -7.02 -4.07 -1.76
C LEU A 291 -7.48 -3.46 -0.44
N GLU A 292 -7.30 -4.17 0.67
CA GLU A 292 -7.69 -3.68 2.00
C GLU A 292 -6.83 -2.47 2.44
N ILE A 293 -5.53 -2.44 2.11
CA ILE A 293 -4.69 -1.25 2.34
C ILE A 293 -5.21 -0.05 1.55
N ASP A 294 -5.52 -0.22 0.27
CA ASP A 294 -6.06 0.85 -0.58
C ASP A 294 -7.41 1.36 -0.06
N GLU A 295 -8.30 0.45 0.36
CA GLU A 295 -9.58 0.79 0.96
C GLU A 295 -9.40 1.63 2.23
N GLN A 296 -8.53 1.22 3.15
CA GLN A 296 -8.32 1.98 4.39
C GLN A 296 -7.62 3.32 4.15
N LEU A 297 -6.67 3.42 3.22
CA LEU A 297 -6.06 4.70 2.84
C LEU A 297 -7.09 5.66 2.22
N SER A 298 -7.95 5.15 1.33
CA SER A 298 -9.02 5.95 0.73
C SER A 298 -10.03 6.40 1.80
N THR A 299 -10.42 5.50 2.69
CA THR A 299 -11.33 5.79 3.80
C THR A 299 -10.77 6.86 4.71
N TRP A 300 -9.48 6.78 5.06
CA TRP A 300 -8.79 7.79 5.86
C TRP A 300 -8.81 9.16 5.17
N ARG A 301 -8.51 9.25 3.86
CA ARG A 301 -8.57 10.52 3.11
C ARG A 301 -9.97 11.12 3.11
N HIS A 302 -11.00 10.31 2.91
CA HIS A 302 -12.39 10.76 2.92
C HIS A 302 -12.82 11.25 4.30
N ARG A 303 -12.50 10.51 5.38
CA ARG A 303 -12.79 10.93 6.75
C ARG A 303 -12.02 12.21 7.09
N HIS A 304 -10.75 12.31 6.72
CA HIS A 304 -9.94 13.52 6.91
C HIS A 304 -10.52 14.72 6.16
N MET A 305 -10.94 14.54 4.90
CA MET A 305 -11.62 15.58 4.12
C MET A 305 -12.91 16.07 4.81
N ASN A 306 -13.74 15.14 5.31
CA ASN A 306 -14.99 15.49 5.99
C ASN A 306 -14.73 16.25 7.29
N MET A 307 -13.76 15.79 8.08
CA MET A 307 -13.31 16.48 9.29
C MET A 307 -12.79 17.89 8.97
N VAL A 308 -11.91 18.04 7.97
CA VAL A 308 -11.41 19.36 7.53
C VAL A 308 -12.56 20.27 7.11
N HIS A 309 -13.53 19.75 6.35
CA HIS A 309 -14.69 20.54 5.96
C HIS A 309 -15.51 21.03 7.16
N ARG A 310 -15.64 20.21 8.21
CA ARG A 310 -16.29 20.60 9.47
C ARG A 310 -15.48 21.65 10.25
N MET A 311 -14.15 21.54 10.25
CA MET A 311 -13.25 22.43 10.99
C MET A 311 -13.07 23.81 10.34
N ILE A 312 -12.95 23.88 9.01
CA ILE A 312 -12.60 25.14 8.31
C ILE A 312 -13.58 25.56 7.21
N GLY A 313 -14.62 24.78 6.93
CA GLY A 313 -15.63 25.12 5.92
C GLY A 313 -15.03 25.25 4.51
N THR A 314 -15.12 26.45 3.92
CA THR A 314 -14.55 26.82 2.60
C THR A 314 -13.25 27.61 2.71
N ARG A 315 -12.71 27.80 3.92
CA ARG A 315 -11.46 28.54 4.12
C ARG A 315 -10.30 27.79 3.47
N VAL A 316 -9.34 28.54 2.93
CA VAL A 316 -8.08 28.01 2.41
C VAL A 316 -7.31 27.33 3.55
N GLY A 317 -6.73 26.16 3.26
CA GLY A 317 -5.89 25.44 4.22
C GLY A 317 -4.62 26.22 4.57
N THR A 318 -4.01 25.98 5.73
CA THR A 318 -2.77 26.66 6.15
C THR A 318 -1.60 26.43 5.17
N GLY A 319 -1.61 25.32 4.44
CA GLY A 319 -0.65 25.01 3.36
C GLY A 319 -1.00 25.57 1.97
N GLY A 320 -2.02 26.42 1.84
CA GLY A 320 -2.33 27.14 0.59
C GLY A 320 -3.19 26.42 -0.45
N SER A 321 -3.57 25.15 -0.23
CA SER A 321 -4.51 24.43 -1.11
C SER A 321 -5.96 24.95 -0.98
N THR A 322 -6.80 24.65 -1.97
CA THR A 322 -8.26 24.90 -1.93
C THR A 322 -9.01 24.13 -0.82
N GLY A 323 -8.30 23.37 0.01
CA GLY A 323 -8.85 22.65 1.15
C GLY A 323 -9.62 21.42 0.70
N LYS A 324 -10.95 21.48 0.80
CA LYS A 324 -11.84 20.34 0.54
C LYS A 324 -11.72 19.79 -0.87
N ASP A 325 -11.69 20.65 -1.89
CA ASP A 325 -11.72 20.20 -3.29
C ASP A 325 -10.43 19.47 -3.68
N TYR A 326 -9.29 19.95 -3.20
CA TYR A 326 -8.02 19.25 -3.34
C TYR A 326 -8.07 17.86 -2.67
N LEU A 327 -8.54 17.79 -1.41
CA LEU A 327 -8.62 16.54 -0.66
C LEU A 327 -9.56 15.54 -1.33
N LYS A 328 -10.69 16.01 -1.88
CA LYS A 328 -11.62 15.18 -2.64
C LYS A 328 -10.95 14.57 -3.87
N ALA A 329 -10.30 15.39 -4.68
CA ALA A 329 -9.65 14.92 -5.89
C ALA A 329 -8.45 13.99 -5.60
N ALA A 330 -7.74 14.21 -4.49
CA ALA A 330 -6.71 13.30 -4.00
C ALA A 330 -7.30 11.94 -3.56
N ALA A 331 -8.43 11.95 -2.83
CA ALA A 331 -9.12 10.72 -2.41
C ALA A 331 -9.64 9.89 -3.59
N ASP A 332 -10.05 10.54 -4.68
CA ASP A 332 -10.55 9.89 -5.89
C ASP A 332 -9.41 9.32 -6.78
N LYS A 333 -8.17 9.84 -6.66
CA LYS A 333 -7.05 9.46 -7.56
C LYS A 333 -5.95 8.60 -6.94
N HIS A 334 -5.70 8.70 -5.63
CA HIS A 334 -4.54 8.08 -4.98
C HIS A 334 -4.76 6.60 -4.59
N TYR A 335 -5.24 5.79 -5.53
CA TYR A 335 -5.32 4.32 -5.38
C TYR A 335 -4.04 3.68 -5.91
N ILE A 336 -3.32 2.95 -5.04
CA ILE A 336 -2.03 2.36 -5.36
C ILE A 336 -2.21 1.07 -6.14
N PHE A 337 -3.14 0.23 -5.71
CA PHE A 337 -3.44 -1.11 -6.22
C PHE A 337 -4.67 -1.13 -7.13
N LYS A 338 -4.98 0.02 -7.77
CA LYS A 338 -6.14 0.18 -8.69
C LYS A 338 -6.22 -0.91 -9.77
N GLU A 339 -5.06 -1.34 -10.27
CA GLU A 339 -4.96 -2.34 -11.34
C GLU A 339 -5.41 -3.72 -10.86
N ILE A 340 -5.22 -4.06 -9.58
CA ILE A 340 -5.73 -5.28 -8.97
C ILE A 340 -7.24 -5.18 -8.76
N ALA A 341 -7.73 -4.02 -8.29
CA ALA A 341 -9.16 -3.81 -8.08
C ALA A 341 -9.96 -3.95 -9.39
N GLN A 342 -9.41 -3.43 -10.50
CA GLN A 342 -9.97 -3.54 -11.85
C GLN A 342 -10.16 -4.99 -12.31
N LEU A 343 -9.38 -5.95 -11.78
CA LEU A 343 -9.53 -7.36 -12.16
C LEU A 343 -10.88 -7.95 -11.74
N THR A 344 -11.51 -7.37 -10.73
CA THR A 344 -12.87 -7.75 -10.29
C THR A 344 -13.89 -7.60 -11.41
N SER A 345 -13.70 -6.64 -12.32
CA SER A 345 -14.55 -6.42 -13.49
C SER A 345 -14.52 -7.59 -14.48
N PHE A 346 -13.55 -8.50 -14.38
CA PHE A 346 -13.38 -9.63 -15.28
C PHE A 346 -13.73 -10.97 -14.63
N LEU A 347 -14.31 -10.98 -13.43
CA LEU A 347 -14.80 -12.19 -12.79
C LEU A 347 -16.11 -12.66 -13.45
N MET A 348 -16.34 -13.97 -13.46
CA MET A 348 -17.59 -14.58 -13.96
C MET A 348 -18.13 -15.63 -12.99
N GLU A 349 -19.31 -16.20 -13.28
CA GLU A 349 -19.86 -17.24 -12.42
C GLU A 349 -18.99 -18.51 -12.39
N ARG A 350 -18.79 -19.07 -11.20
CA ARG A 350 -17.93 -20.26 -10.99
C ARG A 350 -18.25 -21.44 -11.91
N ARG A 351 -19.53 -21.63 -12.26
CA ARG A 351 -19.99 -22.72 -13.15
C ARG A 351 -19.52 -22.59 -14.59
N ARG A 352 -19.13 -21.39 -15.03
CA ARG A 352 -18.63 -21.10 -16.39
C ARG A 352 -17.11 -21.11 -16.46
N LEU A 353 -16.41 -21.17 -15.33
CA LEU A 353 -14.95 -21.19 -15.33
C LEU A 353 -14.43 -22.40 -16.11
N PRO A 354 -13.45 -22.22 -17.01
CA PRO A 354 -12.77 -23.34 -17.63
C PRO A 354 -12.23 -24.30 -16.56
N GLN A 355 -12.48 -25.59 -16.71
CA GLN A 355 -11.98 -26.59 -15.78
C GLN A 355 -10.49 -26.78 -16.02
N LEU A 356 -9.72 -26.72 -14.94
CA LEU A 356 -8.28 -26.90 -15.03
C LEU A 356 -7.94 -28.34 -15.45
N PRO A 357 -6.91 -28.55 -16.29
CA PRO A 357 -6.38 -29.88 -16.56
C PRO A 357 -5.97 -30.57 -15.27
N ARG A 358 -6.16 -31.90 -15.19
CA ARG A 358 -5.82 -32.69 -13.98
C ARG A 358 -4.39 -32.45 -13.49
N GLU A 359 -3.44 -32.29 -14.40
CA GLU A 359 -2.05 -32.00 -14.06
C GLU A 359 -1.90 -30.64 -13.35
N VAL A 360 -2.66 -29.62 -13.77
CA VAL A 360 -2.67 -28.30 -13.13
C VAL A 360 -3.35 -28.40 -11.76
N GLU A 361 -4.50 -29.08 -11.66
CA GLU A 361 -5.19 -29.31 -10.39
C GLU A 361 -4.28 -30.01 -9.37
N ARG A 362 -3.51 -31.01 -9.82
CA ARG A 362 -2.55 -31.74 -9.00
C ARG A 362 -1.43 -30.83 -8.48
N ARG A 363 -0.89 -29.95 -9.33
CA ARG A 363 0.16 -29.00 -8.93
C ARG A 363 -0.33 -27.94 -7.94
N LEU A 364 -1.59 -27.52 -8.07
CA LEU A 364 -2.18 -26.50 -7.20
C LEU A 364 -2.79 -27.09 -5.90
N GLY A 365 -3.09 -28.38 -5.92
CA GLY A 365 -3.75 -29.11 -4.84
C GLY A 365 -2.83 -30.03 -4.03
N PHE A 366 -3.43 -30.73 -3.07
CA PHE A 366 -2.77 -31.79 -2.29
C PHE A 366 -3.07 -33.20 -2.83
N MET A 367 -3.70 -33.30 -4.01
CA MET A 367 -4.01 -34.60 -4.60
C MET A 367 -2.73 -35.25 -5.13
N ALA A 368 -2.48 -36.51 -4.78
CA ALA A 368 -1.34 -37.30 -5.22
C ALA A 368 -1.47 -37.76 -6.68
#